data_AF-A0A9P5U9H1-F1
#
_entry.id   AF-A0A9P5U9H1-F1
#
_cell.length_a   1.000
_cell.length_b   1.000
_cell.length_c   1.000
_cell.angle_alpha   90.00
_cell.angle_beta   90.00
_cell.angle_gamma   90.00
#
_symmetry.space_group_name_H-M   'P 1'
#
loop_
_entity.id
_entity.type
_entity.pdbx_description
1 polymer ?
#
loop_
_entity_poly.entity_id
_entity_poly.type
_entity_poly.pdbx_seq_one_letter_code
_entity_poly.pdbx_strand_id
1 'polypeptide(L)'
;RCFPHIVHLGCQAVIHVAEDSTQSARGIAQRLPGALTKLEQLSLFHLLYQIRKSGVRRDAFQQLVAAKFSRPLQLLRDVNVRWSSTQLMLKRGLEMREVMDSFLKDPAYGDLSQYVLNEQEWLALKQLSRVLEIPHNFQQLLSKEKTPTLCDFLPSFAQIIELWEELQRQLPEMRQSIQAGLSKIKDYHKRMAKVPAYALAMGELTYLNILM
;
A
#
# COMPACT_ATOMS: atom_id res chain seq x y z
N ARG A 1 8.16 -3.65 -19.90
CA ARG A 1 7.31 -3.96 -18.72
C ARG A 1 6.13 -2.97 -18.75
N CYS A 2 4.97 -3.27 -18.18
CA CYS A 2 3.86 -2.30 -18.19
C CYS A 2 3.96 -1.32 -17.01
N PHE A 3 3.34 -0.14 -17.13
CA PHE A 3 3.29 0.86 -16.06
C PHE A 3 2.84 0.28 -14.70
N PRO A 4 1.70 -0.47 -14.61
CA PRO A 4 1.24 -1.02 -13.34
C PRO A 4 2.27 -1.93 -12.66
N HIS A 5 2.98 -2.74 -13.44
CA HIS A 5 4.00 -3.65 -12.90
C HIS A 5 5.18 -2.89 -12.28
N ILE A 6 5.58 -1.77 -12.86
CA ILE A 6 6.72 -0.99 -12.36
C ILE A 6 6.34 -0.21 -11.11
N VAL A 7 5.16 0.40 -11.11
CA VAL A 7 4.66 1.09 -9.92
C VAL A 7 4.47 0.09 -8.78
N HIS A 8 3.98 -1.13 -9.07
CA HIS A 8 3.92 -2.21 -8.10
C HIS A 8 5.28 -2.57 -7.51
N LEU A 9 6.33 -2.71 -8.34
CA LEU A 9 7.69 -2.95 -7.86
C LEU A 9 8.22 -1.80 -6.99
N GLY A 10 7.87 -0.55 -7.32
CA GLY A 10 8.14 0.61 -6.48
C GLY A 10 7.46 0.50 -5.11
N CYS A 11 6.17 0.16 -5.09
CA CYS A 11 5.41 -0.05 -3.85
C CYS A 11 5.99 -1.18 -3.00
N GLN A 12 6.34 -2.31 -3.61
CA GLN A 12 6.97 -3.43 -2.90
C GLN A 12 8.32 -3.03 -2.27
N ALA A 13 9.11 -2.20 -2.96
CA ALA A 13 10.36 -1.68 -2.41
C ALA A 13 10.13 -0.76 -1.21
N VAL A 14 9.10 0.11 -1.27
CA VAL A 14 8.69 0.94 -0.12
C VAL A 14 8.29 0.07 1.06
N ILE A 15 7.43 -0.93 0.83
CA ILE A 15 6.90 -1.76 1.91
C ILE A 15 8.02 -2.55 2.58
N HIS A 16 8.89 -3.20 1.81
CA HIS A 16 10.01 -3.98 2.35
C HIS A 16 10.90 -3.17 3.28
N VAL A 17 11.29 -1.97 2.89
CA VAL A 17 12.16 -1.12 3.73
C VAL A 17 11.41 -0.58 4.95
N ALA A 18 10.11 -0.29 4.81
CA ALA A 18 9.29 0.12 5.95
C ALA A 18 9.12 -1.02 6.98
N GLU A 19 8.99 -2.25 6.52
CA GLU A 19 8.93 -3.45 7.37
C GLU A 19 10.24 -3.69 8.10
N ASP A 20 11.38 -3.66 7.39
CA ASP A 20 12.70 -3.83 7.99
C ASP A 20 12.96 -2.78 9.09
N SER A 21 12.54 -1.53 8.84
CA SER A 21 12.66 -0.43 9.80
C SER A 21 11.80 -0.66 11.05
N THR A 22 10.57 -1.15 10.87
CA THR A 22 9.63 -1.46 11.97
C THR A 22 10.11 -2.64 12.80
N GLN A 23 10.65 -3.69 12.17
CA GLN A 23 11.19 -4.86 12.84
C GLN A 23 12.45 -4.54 13.65
N SER A 24 13.32 -3.68 13.09
CA SER A 24 14.52 -3.22 13.78
C SER A 24 14.16 -2.45 15.06
N ALA A 25 13.11 -1.63 15.02
CA ALA A 25 12.60 -0.92 16.19
C ALA A 25 11.99 -1.85 17.26
N ARG A 26 11.44 -3.00 16.86
CA ARG A 26 10.82 -3.98 17.77
C ARG A 26 11.80 -4.90 18.51
N GLY A 27 13.06 -5.00 18.07
CA GLY A 27 14.11 -5.75 18.77
C GLY A 27 13.73 -7.20 19.14
N ILE A 28 14.03 -8.16 18.26
CA ILE A 28 14.23 -9.59 18.60
C ILE A 28 13.05 -10.26 19.36
N ALA A 29 11.82 -10.15 18.86
CA ALA A 29 10.69 -10.92 19.39
C ALA A 29 10.05 -11.81 18.31
N GLN A 30 10.35 -13.11 18.42
CA GLN A 30 9.72 -14.27 17.78
C GLN A 30 9.65 -14.31 16.25
N ARG A 31 10.68 -14.96 15.69
CA ARG A 31 10.68 -15.48 14.32
C ARG A 31 9.65 -16.60 14.23
N LEU A 32 8.44 -16.31 13.74
CA LEU A 32 7.45 -17.32 13.39
C LEU A 32 8.03 -18.23 12.28
N PRO A 33 8.13 -19.56 12.48
CA PRO A 33 8.60 -20.47 11.46
C PRO A 33 7.43 -20.88 10.55
N GLY A 34 7.56 -20.59 9.26
CA GLY A 34 6.64 -21.05 8.23
C GLY A 34 6.35 -19.94 7.23
N ALA A 35 6.98 -20.04 6.06
CA ALA A 35 6.81 -19.24 4.84
C ALA A 35 5.65 -18.22 4.84
N LEU A 36 5.84 -17.09 5.51
CA LEU A 36 4.99 -15.91 5.38
C LEU A 36 5.56 -15.07 4.26
N THR A 37 4.70 -14.75 3.30
CA THR A 37 5.08 -13.95 2.15
C THR A 37 5.54 -12.57 2.62
N LYS A 38 6.52 -12.00 1.92
CA LYS A 38 7.35 -10.83 2.26
C LYS A 38 6.64 -9.49 2.64
N LEU A 39 5.33 -9.51 2.85
CA LEU A 39 4.48 -8.37 3.23
C LEU A 39 3.64 -8.65 4.50
N GLU A 40 3.57 -9.91 4.95
CA GLU A 40 2.69 -10.31 6.06
C GLU A 40 3.30 -9.99 7.44
N GLN A 41 4.50 -9.41 7.51
CA GLN A 41 5.30 -9.36 8.74
C GLN A 41 4.92 -8.22 9.71
N LEU A 42 4.09 -7.27 9.29
CA LEU A 42 3.57 -6.22 10.18
C LEU A 42 2.48 -6.77 11.10
N SER A 43 2.44 -6.34 12.36
CA SER A 43 1.43 -6.81 13.35
C SER A 43 0.00 -6.65 12.85
N LEU A 44 -0.30 -5.56 12.13
CA LEU A 44 -1.63 -5.36 11.57
C LEU A 44 -2.00 -6.47 10.59
N PHE A 45 -1.08 -6.88 9.70
CA PHE A 45 -1.36 -7.89 8.68
C PHE A 45 -1.66 -9.24 9.34
N HIS A 46 -0.87 -9.61 10.34
CA HIS A 46 -1.10 -10.79 11.15
C HIS A 46 -2.42 -10.73 11.92
N LEU A 47 -2.72 -9.62 12.59
CA LEU A 47 -3.98 -9.44 13.31
C LEU A 47 -5.18 -9.64 12.38
N LEU A 48 -5.17 -8.94 11.24
CA LEU A 48 -6.20 -9.06 10.22
C LEU A 48 -6.34 -10.48 9.70
N TYR A 49 -5.21 -11.16 9.44
CA TYR A 49 -5.19 -12.55 9.03
C TYR A 49 -5.80 -13.47 10.09
N GLN A 50 -5.43 -13.34 11.35
CA GLN A 50 -5.91 -14.19 12.44
C GLN A 50 -7.41 -14.01 12.72
N ILE A 51 -7.91 -12.77 12.66
CA ILE A 51 -9.35 -12.49 12.77
C ILE A 51 -10.08 -13.15 11.60
N ARG A 52 -9.57 -13.02 10.38
CA ARG A 52 -10.22 -13.57 9.19
C ARG A 52 -10.13 -15.09 9.10
N LYS A 53 -9.10 -15.73 9.64
CA LYS A 53 -8.90 -17.19 9.55
C LYS A 53 -9.96 -17.98 10.33
N SER A 54 -10.48 -17.45 11.43
CA SER A 54 -11.52 -18.09 12.26
C SER A 54 -12.92 -17.54 11.95
N GLY A 55 -13.89 -18.42 11.67
CA GLY A 55 -15.29 -18.03 11.46
C GLY A 55 -15.86 -17.34 12.70
N VAL A 56 -15.63 -17.92 13.88
CA VAL A 56 -16.08 -17.36 15.17
C VAL A 56 -15.53 -15.95 15.39
N ARG A 57 -14.23 -15.74 15.18
CA ARG A 57 -13.60 -14.41 15.34
C ARG A 57 -14.14 -13.42 14.32
N ARG A 58 -14.36 -13.85 13.09
CA ARG A 58 -14.90 -13.01 12.02
C ARG A 58 -16.31 -12.55 12.34
N ASP A 59 -17.17 -13.45 12.82
CA ASP A 59 -18.56 -13.15 13.16
C ASP A 59 -18.63 -12.20 14.35
N ALA A 60 -17.86 -12.47 15.41
CA ALA A 60 -17.76 -11.58 16.57
C ALA A 60 -17.21 -10.20 16.19
N PHE A 61 -16.15 -10.15 15.37
CA PHE A 61 -15.62 -8.89 14.86
C PHE A 61 -16.67 -8.15 14.03
N GLN A 62 -17.42 -8.84 13.18
CA GLN A 62 -18.45 -8.23 12.34
C GLN A 62 -19.61 -7.65 13.16
N GLN A 63 -19.94 -8.23 14.32
CA GLN A 63 -20.90 -7.63 15.26
C GLN A 63 -20.41 -6.28 15.80
N LEU A 64 -19.13 -6.19 16.20
CA LEU A 64 -18.54 -4.91 16.64
C LEU A 64 -18.49 -3.89 15.51
N VAL A 65 -18.24 -4.33 14.28
CA VAL A 65 -18.29 -3.47 13.09
C VAL A 65 -19.70 -2.94 12.87
N ALA A 66 -20.73 -3.78 12.93
CA ALA A 66 -22.12 -3.39 12.74
C ALA A 66 -22.60 -2.42 13.82
N ALA A 67 -22.10 -2.56 15.05
CA ALA A 67 -22.38 -1.63 16.14
C ALA A 67 -21.76 -0.24 15.93
N LYS A 68 -20.61 -0.17 15.24
CA LYS A 68 -19.87 1.08 15.05
C LYS A 68 -20.17 1.78 13.71
N PHE A 69 -20.40 1.02 12.65
CA PHE A 69 -20.54 1.53 11.29
C PHE A 69 -21.93 1.23 10.74
N SER A 70 -22.54 2.24 10.10
CA SER A 70 -23.85 2.13 9.43
C SER A 70 -23.78 1.38 8.10
N ARG A 71 -22.58 1.09 7.58
CA ARG A 71 -22.35 0.36 6.34
C ARG A 71 -21.66 -0.97 6.61
N PRO A 72 -21.95 -2.03 5.84
CA PRO A 72 -21.27 -3.31 6.00
C PRO A 72 -19.79 -3.17 5.62
N LEU A 73 -18.91 -3.11 6.62
CA LEU A 73 -17.47 -3.14 6.44
C LEU A 73 -16.91 -4.51 6.77
N GLN A 74 -15.87 -4.90 6.05
CA GLN A 74 -15.10 -6.10 6.33
C GLN A 74 -13.61 -5.78 6.27
N LEU A 75 -12.82 -6.47 7.08
CA LEU A 75 -11.37 -6.42 6.97
C LEU A 75 -10.95 -6.89 5.58
N LEU A 76 -10.12 -6.12 4.88
CA LEU A 76 -9.57 -6.55 3.61
C LEU A 76 -8.32 -7.41 3.84
N ARG A 77 -7.98 -8.26 2.88
CA ARG A 77 -6.72 -9.03 2.89
C ARG A 77 -5.80 -8.46 1.80
N ASP A 78 -4.51 -8.39 2.10
CA ASP A 78 -3.51 -8.19 1.08
C ASP A 78 -3.46 -9.38 0.10
N VAL A 79 -3.27 -9.10 -1.19
CA VAL A 79 -3.22 -10.09 -2.26
C VAL A 79 -2.05 -9.71 -3.16
N ASN A 80 -0.97 -10.49 -3.10
CA ASN A 80 0.29 -10.20 -3.81
C ASN A 80 0.10 -9.91 -5.32
N VAL A 81 -0.83 -10.61 -5.98
CA VAL A 81 -1.11 -10.40 -7.42
C VAL A 81 -1.88 -9.12 -7.73
N ARG A 82 -2.44 -8.43 -6.72
CA ARG A 82 -3.24 -7.22 -6.88
C ARG A 82 -2.50 -6.02 -6.32
N TRP A 83 -1.84 -5.27 -7.19
CA TRP A 83 -0.91 -4.20 -6.82
C TRP A 83 -1.38 -3.07 -5.89
N SER A 84 -2.69 -2.90 -5.66
CA SER A 84 -3.23 -1.94 -4.68
C SER A 84 -3.86 -2.59 -3.43
N SER A 85 -3.78 -3.90 -3.27
CA SER A 85 -4.40 -4.59 -2.12
C SER A 85 -3.84 -4.11 -0.80
N THR A 86 -2.54 -3.82 -0.73
CA THR A 86 -1.89 -3.39 0.51
C THR A 86 -2.41 -2.03 0.95
N GLN A 87 -2.54 -1.08 0.02
CA GLN A 87 -3.10 0.24 0.31
C GLN A 87 -4.54 0.14 0.81
N LEU A 88 -5.36 -0.68 0.13
CA LEU A 88 -6.77 -0.87 0.51
C LEU A 88 -6.88 -1.52 1.89
N MET A 89 -6.02 -2.51 2.17
CA MET A 89 -5.95 -3.19 3.45
C MET A 89 -5.53 -2.24 4.57
N LEU A 90 -4.48 -1.43 4.37
CA LEU A 90 -4.04 -0.43 5.33
C LEU A 90 -5.11 0.61 5.59
N LYS A 91 -5.73 1.17 4.53
CA LYS A 91 -6.81 2.16 4.66
C LYS A 91 -7.98 1.61 5.46
N ARG A 92 -8.39 0.35 5.19
CA ARG A 92 -9.45 -0.33 5.94
C ARG A 92 -9.04 -0.63 7.38
N GLY A 93 -7.80 -1.06 7.62
CA GLY A 93 -7.28 -1.31 8.96
C GLY A 93 -7.27 -0.03 9.81
N LEU A 94 -6.80 1.08 9.24
CA LEU A 94 -6.81 2.39 9.90
C LEU A 94 -8.22 2.89 10.21
N GLU A 95 -9.17 2.70 9.28
CA GLU A 95 -10.59 3.02 9.50
C GLU A 95 -11.19 2.20 10.66
N MET A 96 -10.75 0.95 10.82
CA MET A 96 -11.31 0.01 11.79
C MET A 96 -10.47 -0.13 13.07
N ARG A 97 -9.53 0.80 13.31
CA ARG A 97 -8.63 0.78 14.46
C ARG A 97 -9.37 0.60 15.79
N GLU A 98 -10.36 1.44 16.05
CA GLU A 98 -11.11 1.39 17.31
C GLU A 98 -11.89 0.08 17.48
N VAL A 99 -12.36 -0.53 16.38
CA VAL A 99 -13.02 -1.86 16.44
C VAL A 99 -12.00 -2.93 16.81
N MET A 100 -10.79 -2.89 16.24
CA MET A 100 -9.72 -3.81 16.60
C MET A 100 -9.30 -3.65 18.06
N ASP A 101 -9.19 -2.42 18.54
CA ASP A 101 -8.87 -2.15 19.95
C ASP A 101 -9.97 -2.68 20.89
N SER A 102 -11.26 -2.53 20.53
CA SER A 102 -12.37 -3.13 21.29
C SER A 102 -12.35 -4.66 21.23
N PHE A 103 -12.09 -5.25 20.07
CA PHE A 103 -12.02 -6.70 19.89
C PHE A 103 -10.90 -7.33 20.73
N LEU A 104 -9.73 -6.67 20.79
CA LEU A 104 -8.56 -7.14 21.54
C LEU A 104 -8.70 -6.99 23.07
N LYS A 105 -9.68 -6.23 23.56
CA LYS A 105 -9.99 -6.12 25.00
C LYS A 105 -10.78 -7.32 25.53
N ASP A 106 -11.44 -8.07 24.66
CA ASP A 106 -12.20 -9.26 25.05
C ASP A 106 -11.23 -10.39 25.45
N PRO A 107 -11.29 -10.90 26.70
CA PRO A 107 -10.44 -11.99 27.15
C PRO A 107 -10.52 -13.25 26.28
N ALA A 108 -11.64 -13.48 25.58
CA ALA A 108 -11.82 -14.60 24.67
C ALA A 108 -10.84 -14.60 23.48
N TYR A 109 -10.23 -13.44 23.17
CA TYR A 109 -9.25 -13.27 22.10
C TYR A 109 -7.87 -12.87 22.62
N GLY A 110 -7.56 -13.19 23.89
CA GLY A 110 -6.28 -12.87 24.52
C GLY A 110 -5.05 -13.46 23.81
N ASP A 111 -5.22 -14.52 23.01
CA ASP A 111 -4.15 -15.09 22.17
C ASP A 111 -3.67 -14.14 21.06
N LEU A 112 -4.48 -13.12 20.73
CA LEU A 112 -4.14 -12.07 19.77
C LEU A 112 -3.45 -10.85 20.39
N SER A 113 -3.30 -10.82 21.72
CA SER A 113 -2.63 -9.72 22.43
C SER A 113 -1.21 -9.42 21.91
N GLN A 114 -0.51 -10.46 21.44
CA GLN A 114 0.81 -10.33 20.80
C GLN A 114 0.82 -9.47 19.51
N TYR A 115 -0.34 -9.27 18.88
CA TYR A 115 -0.49 -8.47 17.67
C TYR A 115 -1.03 -7.07 17.93
N VAL A 116 -1.24 -6.68 19.19
CA VAL A 116 -1.61 -5.32 19.57
C VAL A 116 -0.54 -4.36 19.05
N LEU A 117 -1.01 -3.28 18.43
CA LEU A 117 -0.13 -2.24 17.90
C LEU A 117 -0.04 -1.07 18.86
N ASN A 118 1.17 -0.56 19.06
CA ASN A 118 1.37 0.68 19.81
C ASN A 118 1.12 1.93 18.92
N GLU A 119 1.10 3.12 19.53
CA GLU A 119 0.83 4.37 18.79
C GLU A 119 1.85 4.66 17.69
N GLN A 120 3.12 4.31 17.90
CA GLN A 120 4.18 4.54 16.90
C GLN A 120 3.98 3.64 15.68
N GLU A 121 3.54 2.40 15.88
CA GLU A 121 3.24 1.47 14.81
C GLU A 121 1.99 1.89 14.03
N TRP A 122 0.96 2.36 14.73
CA TRP A 122 -0.20 2.99 14.08
C TRP A 122 0.20 4.20 13.25
N LEU A 123 1.11 5.03 13.76
CA LEU A 123 1.64 6.18 13.03
C LEU A 123 2.43 5.73 11.79
N ALA A 124 3.30 4.72 11.91
CA ALA A 124 4.06 4.17 10.78
C ALA A 124 3.14 3.58 9.70
N LEU A 125 2.08 2.85 10.09
CA LEU A 125 1.08 2.32 9.16
C LEU A 125 0.29 3.43 8.47
N LYS A 126 -0.04 4.51 9.20
CA LYS A 126 -0.69 5.70 8.62
C LYS A 126 0.21 6.39 7.60
N GLN A 127 1.49 6.54 7.91
CA GLN A 127 2.48 7.10 6.98
C GLN A 127 2.68 6.21 5.75
N LEU A 128 2.81 4.90 5.94
CA LEU A 128 2.89 3.93 4.84
C LEU A 128 1.64 3.97 3.96
N SER A 129 0.44 4.02 4.56
CA SER A 129 -0.82 4.17 3.83
C SER A 129 -0.82 5.43 2.96
N ARG A 130 -0.29 6.55 3.47
CA ARG A 130 -0.20 7.82 2.73
C ARG A 130 0.78 7.71 1.55
N VAL A 131 1.92 7.03 1.72
CA VAL A 131 2.88 6.79 0.63
C VAL A 131 2.26 5.94 -0.48
N LEU A 132 1.54 4.88 -0.11
CA LEU A 132 0.89 3.96 -1.06
C LEU A 132 -0.39 4.53 -1.69
N GLU A 133 -0.99 5.58 -1.11
CA GLU A 133 -2.17 6.24 -1.67
C GLU A 133 -1.87 6.93 -3.00
N ILE A 134 -0.68 7.52 -3.16
CA ILE A 134 -0.25 8.16 -4.42
C ILE A 134 -0.35 7.18 -5.60
N PRO A 135 0.39 6.05 -5.65
CA PRO A 135 0.31 5.11 -6.76
C PRO A 135 -1.07 4.46 -6.89
N HIS A 136 -1.83 4.30 -5.80
CA HIS A 136 -3.21 3.83 -5.85
C HIS A 136 -4.15 4.82 -6.59
N ASN A 137 -3.96 6.12 -6.43
CA ASN A 137 -4.77 7.11 -7.14
C ASN A 137 -4.48 7.08 -8.65
N PHE A 138 -3.21 6.99 -9.04
CA PHE A 138 -2.84 6.82 -10.46
C PHE A 138 -3.36 5.49 -11.03
N GLN A 139 -3.37 4.42 -10.24
CA GLN A 139 -4.03 3.17 -10.62
C GLN A 139 -5.50 3.40 -10.97
N GLN A 140 -6.23 4.06 -10.08
CA GLN A 140 -7.66 4.31 -10.26
C GLN A 140 -7.94 5.22 -11.45
N LEU A 141 -7.08 6.22 -11.69
CA LEU A 141 -7.18 7.10 -12.85
C LEU A 141 -7.01 6.31 -14.16
N LEU A 142 -5.88 5.61 -14.31
CA LEU A 142 -5.56 4.86 -15.53
C LEU A 142 -6.48 3.66 -15.77
N SER A 143 -7.09 3.11 -14.71
CA SER A 143 -8.07 2.01 -14.85
C SER A 143 -9.44 2.47 -15.33
N LYS A 144 -9.74 3.79 -15.27
CA LYS A 144 -10.99 4.37 -15.78
C LYS A 144 -10.91 4.71 -17.26
N GLU A 145 -9.71 4.84 -17.81
CA GLU A 145 -9.50 5.16 -19.20
C GLU A 145 -9.90 3.97 -20.09
N LYS A 146 -10.82 4.22 -21.03
CA LYS A 146 -11.29 3.20 -22.00
C LYS A 146 -10.27 2.96 -23.12
N THR A 147 -9.32 3.87 -23.27
CA THR A 147 -8.22 3.83 -24.23
C THR A 147 -6.92 3.86 -23.44
N PRO A 148 -6.13 2.78 -23.42
CA PRO A 148 -4.82 2.81 -22.79
C PRO A 148 -3.88 3.66 -23.66
N THR A 149 -3.82 4.96 -23.42
CA THR A 149 -2.93 5.85 -24.17
C THR A 149 -1.53 5.73 -23.60
N LEU A 150 -0.63 5.21 -24.42
CA LEU A 150 0.80 5.07 -24.10
C LEU A 150 1.42 6.41 -23.62
N CYS A 151 0.79 7.51 -24.01
CA CYS A 151 1.16 8.89 -23.78
C CYS A 151 0.94 9.36 -22.34
N ASP A 152 -0.01 8.77 -21.60
CA ASP A 152 -0.31 9.17 -20.22
C ASP A 152 0.63 8.51 -19.20
N PHE A 153 1.36 7.47 -19.63
CA PHE A 153 2.26 6.72 -18.73
C PHE A 153 3.51 7.50 -18.32
N LEU A 154 4.17 8.22 -19.23
CA LEU A 154 5.36 9.00 -18.90
C LEU A 154 5.03 10.17 -17.96
N PRO A 155 3.99 11.00 -18.25
CA PRO A 155 3.51 12.01 -17.32
C PRO A 155 3.09 11.42 -15.96
N SER A 156 2.45 10.26 -15.93
CA SER A 156 2.09 9.59 -14.68
C SER A 156 3.32 9.18 -13.85
N PHE A 157 4.37 8.69 -14.50
CA PHE A 157 5.62 8.37 -13.79
C PHE A 157 6.30 9.63 -13.24
N ALA A 158 6.38 10.70 -14.02
CA ALA A 158 6.94 11.97 -13.57
C ALA A 158 6.19 12.52 -12.36
N GLN A 159 4.86 12.53 -12.41
CA GLN A 159 4.03 12.99 -11.29
C GLN A 159 4.17 12.11 -10.04
N ILE A 160 4.23 10.78 -10.18
CA ILE A 160 4.49 9.90 -9.02
C ILE A 160 5.85 10.21 -8.39
N ILE A 161 6.89 10.45 -9.20
CA ILE A 161 8.23 10.80 -8.72
C ILE A 161 8.16 12.12 -7.93
N GLU A 162 7.56 13.16 -8.49
CA GLU A 162 7.44 14.48 -7.84
C GLU A 162 6.66 14.39 -6.52
N LEU A 163 5.52 13.70 -6.52
CA LEU A 163 4.69 13.54 -5.32
C LEU A 163 5.39 12.72 -4.24
N TRP A 164 6.16 11.69 -4.61
CA TRP A 164 6.97 10.94 -3.66
C TRP A 164 8.16 11.74 -3.14
N GLU A 165 8.82 12.56 -3.95
CA GLU A 165 9.88 13.47 -3.48
C GLU A 165 9.38 14.53 -2.52
N GLU A 166 8.21 15.12 -2.80
CA GLU A 166 7.53 16.02 -1.87
C GLU A 166 7.16 15.29 -0.57
N LEU A 167 6.55 14.10 -0.67
CA LEU A 167 6.18 13.33 0.50
C LEU A 167 7.41 12.88 1.32
N GLN A 168 8.54 12.62 0.67
CA GLN A 168 9.82 12.31 1.33
C GLN A 168 10.34 13.47 2.18
N ARG A 169 10.11 14.72 1.75
CA ARG A 169 10.44 15.92 2.54
C ARG A 169 9.50 16.06 3.75
N GLN A 170 8.22 15.70 3.58
CA GLN A 170 7.21 15.81 4.64
C GLN A 170 7.26 14.66 5.66
N LEU A 171 7.77 13.48 5.29
CA LEU A 171 7.83 12.29 6.14
C LEU A 171 9.28 11.80 6.29
N PRO A 172 10.09 12.44 7.16
CA PRO A 172 11.49 12.07 7.37
C PRO A 172 11.68 10.59 7.75
N GLU A 173 10.76 10.02 8.54
CA GLU A 173 10.82 8.62 8.96
C GLU A 173 10.61 7.63 7.82
N MET A 174 9.86 8.03 6.80
CA MET A 174 9.63 7.21 5.59
C MET A 174 10.67 7.48 4.50
N ARG A 175 11.69 8.31 4.76
CA ARG A 175 12.64 8.76 3.73
C ARG A 175 13.32 7.60 3.02
N GLN A 176 13.82 6.63 3.77
CA GLN A 176 14.51 5.46 3.22
C GLN A 176 13.56 4.58 2.42
N SER A 177 12.35 4.35 2.93
CA SER A 177 11.31 3.56 2.25
C SER A 177 10.89 4.20 0.94
N ILE A 178 10.58 5.50 0.96
CA ILE A 178 10.23 6.28 -0.24
C ILE A 178 11.40 6.29 -1.24
N GLN A 179 12.65 6.43 -0.76
CA GLN A 179 13.84 6.40 -1.62
C GLN A 179 13.98 5.06 -2.36
N ALA A 180 13.70 3.95 -1.70
CA ALA A 180 13.75 2.63 -2.30
C ALA A 180 12.72 2.50 -3.44
N GLY A 181 11.49 2.99 -3.23
CA GLY A 181 10.45 3.08 -4.26
C GLY A 181 10.86 3.98 -5.43
N LEU A 182 11.30 5.21 -5.13
CA LEU A 182 11.76 6.19 -6.13
C LEU A 182 12.87 5.62 -7.00
N SER A 183 13.82 4.88 -6.42
CA SER A 183 14.92 4.29 -7.16
C SER A 183 14.43 3.29 -8.22
N LYS A 184 13.41 2.48 -7.90
CA LYS A 184 12.80 1.55 -8.88
C LYS A 184 12.07 2.29 -10.01
N ILE A 185 11.28 3.30 -9.66
CA ILE A 185 10.50 4.05 -10.64
C ILE A 185 11.40 4.90 -11.55
N LYS A 186 12.40 5.59 -10.97
CA LYS A 186 13.34 6.43 -11.73
C LYS A 186 14.20 5.63 -12.70
N ASP A 187 14.70 4.46 -12.30
CA ASP A 187 15.45 3.57 -13.20
C ASP A 187 14.59 3.17 -14.41
N TYR A 188 13.32 2.83 -14.17
CA TYR A 188 12.42 2.48 -15.26
C TYR A 188 12.05 3.68 -16.15
N HIS A 189 11.74 4.84 -15.55
CA HIS A 189 11.45 6.07 -16.29
C HIS A 189 12.61 6.45 -17.23
N LYS A 190 13.86 6.36 -16.74
CA LYS A 190 15.08 6.60 -17.55
C LYS A 190 15.22 5.62 -18.72
N ARG A 191 14.82 4.36 -18.55
CA ARG A 191 14.85 3.36 -19.62
C ARG A 191 13.74 3.60 -20.64
N MET A 192 12.55 4.00 -20.20
CA MET A 192 11.42 4.30 -21.10
C MET A 192 11.65 5.55 -21.94
N ALA A 193 12.25 6.60 -21.38
CA ALA A 193 12.57 7.82 -22.12
C ALA A 193 13.48 7.58 -23.34
N LYS A 194 14.21 6.45 -23.37
CA LYS A 194 15.09 6.05 -24.48
C LYS A 194 14.38 5.23 -25.56
N VAL A 195 13.11 4.86 -25.36
CA VAL A 195 12.35 4.03 -26.30
C VAL A 195 11.54 4.96 -27.22
N PRO A 196 11.84 5.02 -28.53
CA PRO A 196 11.22 5.97 -29.46
C PRO A 196 9.68 5.90 -29.50
N ALA A 197 9.11 4.71 -29.30
CA ALA A 197 7.66 4.51 -29.31
C ALA A 197 6.92 5.41 -28.30
N TYR A 198 7.51 5.68 -27.12
CA TYR A 198 6.88 6.57 -26.14
C TYR A 198 7.00 8.04 -26.54
N ALA A 199 8.14 8.44 -27.11
CA ALA A 199 8.34 9.80 -27.61
C ALA A 199 7.41 10.11 -28.80
N LEU A 200 7.26 9.16 -29.73
CA LEU A 200 6.36 9.27 -30.88
C LEU A 200 4.89 9.34 -30.45
N ALA A 201 4.46 8.46 -29.54
CA ALA A 201 3.09 8.47 -29.03
C ALA A 201 2.73 9.80 -28.34
N MET A 202 3.64 10.37 -27.55
CA MET A 202 3.42 11.70 -26.94
C MET A 202 3.42 12.82 -27.97
N GLY A 203 4.29 12.74 -28.99
CA GLY A 203 4.37 13.72 -30.07
C GLY A 203 3.09 13.82 -30.89
N GLU A 204 2.46 12.69 -31.23
CA GLU A 204 1.21 12.63 -32.02
C GLU A 204 0.01 13.28 -31.32
N LEU A 205 -0.07 13.23 -29.98
CA LEU A 205 -1.12 13.90 -29.20
C LEU A 205 -1.05 15.43 -29.26
N THR A 206 0.17 15.99 -29.28
CA THR A 206 0.34 17.44 -29.45
C THR A 206 -0.17 17.91 -30.81
N TYR A 207 -0.02 17.11 -31.87
CA TYR A 207 -0.52 17.45 -33.20
C TYR A 207 -2.05 17.30 -33.31
N LEU A 208 -2.65 16.28 -32.69
CA LEU A 208 -4.10 16.09 -32.70
C LEU A 208 -4.85 17.17 -31.91
N ASN A 209 -4.31 17.63 -30.78
CA ASN A 209 -4.91 18.72 -29.97
C ASN A 209 -4.76 20.12 -30.59
N ILE A 210 -3.91 20.30 -31.60
CA ILE A 210 -3.77 21.57 -32.35
C ILE A 210 -4.71 21.60 -33.56
N LEU A 211 -5.21 20.44 -34.00
CA LEU A 211 -6.07 20.27 -35.17
C LEU A 211 -7.56 20.06 -34.85
N MET A 212 -7.94 20.14 -33.56
CA MET A 212 -9.32 20.15 -33.05
C MET A 212 -9.68 21.53 -32.50
#